data_AF-R7XD34-F1
#
_entry.id   AF-R7XD34-F1
#
_cell.length_a   1.000
_cell.length_b   1.000
_cell.length_c   1.000
_cell.angle_alpha   90.00
_cell.angle_beta   90.00
_cell.angle_gamma   90.00
#
_symmetry.space_group_name_H-M   'P 1'
#
loop_
_entity.id
_entity.type
_entity.pdbx_description
1 polymer ?
#
loop_
_entity_poly.entity_id
_entity_poly.type
_entity_poly.pdbx_seq_one_letter_code
_entity_poly.pdbx_strand_id
1 'polypeptide(L)'
;MLFAGASAPAQDLVECKRIEHDQLITASQETLLFLRCRARQVAYEAPRLKGVSQRVKDDLVFACLDQADAVEHQLRVRHGYSRDTLARQRCELSLPAPGG
;
A
#
# COMPACT_ATOMS: atom_id res chain seq x y z
N MET A 1 19.49 0.81 36.38
CA MET A 1 18.40 1.46 35.63
C MET A 1 17.47 0.38 35.12
N LEU A 2 16.26 0.32 35.66
CA LEU A 2 15.25 -0.68 35.30
C LEU A 2 14.58 -0.27 33.99
N PHE A 3 14.75 -1.08 32.95
CA PHE A 3 13.94 -0.99 31.74
C PHE A 3 12.50 -1.36 32.11
N ALA A 4 11.70 -0.35 32.42
CA ALA A 4 10.26 -0.50 32.49
C ALA A 4 9.76 -0.83 31.08
N GLY A 5 9.51 -2.12 30.85
CA GLY A 5 8.84 -2.60 29.66
C GLY A 5 7.50 -1.91 29.52
N ALA A 6 7.39 -1.05 28.51
CA ALA A 6 6.13 -0.49 28.06
C ALA A 6 5.33 -1.63 27.39
N SER A 7 4.60 -2.39 28.20
CA SER A 7 3.61 -3.35 27.74
C SER A 7 2.32 -2.62 27.35
N ALA A 8 1.84 -2.89 26.13
CA ALA A 8 0.49 -2.68 25.59
C ALA A 8 -0.02 -1.22 25.55
N PRO A 9 0.11 -0.52 24.40
CA PRO A 9 -0.91 -0.67 23.34
C PRO A 9 -0.36 -0.72 21.89
N ALA A 10 0.95 -0.71 21.69
CA ALA A 10 1.55 -0.74 20.34
C ALA A 10 1.46 -2.14 19.67
N GLN A 11 1.18 -3.20 20.42
CA GLN A 11 1.11 -4.58 19.91
C GLN A 11 -0.20 -4.91 19.17
N ASP A 12 -1.27 -4.14 19.41
CA ASP A 12 -2.58 -4.39 18.79
C ASP A 12 -2.77 -3.67 17.45
N LEU A 13 -1.94 -2.65 17.19
CA LEU A 13 -1.73 -2.16 15.84
C LEU A 13 -0.81 -3.14 15.13
N VAL A 14 -1.37 -4.28 14.76
CA VAL A 14 -0.70 -5.31 13.98
C VAL A 14 -0.25 -4.64 12.69
N GLU A 15 1.05 -4.34 12.66
CA GLU A 15 1.81 -3.82 11.52
C GLU A 15 1.38 -4.58 10.26
N CYS A 16 1.03 -3.86 9.19
CA CYS A 16 0.73 -4.52 7.93
C CYS A 16 1.97 -5.29 7.50
N LYS A 17 1.93 -6.62 7.67
CA LYS A 17 3.03 -7.48 7.28
C LYS A 17 3.32 -7.27 5.80
N ARG A 18 4.60 -7.16 5.50
CA ARG A 18 5.10 -7.08 4.14
C ARG A 18 4.58 -8.28 3.33
N ILE A 19 4.03 -7.99 2.16
CA ILE A 19 3.61 -9.00 1.19
C ILE A 19 4.87 -9.40 0.43
N GLU A 20 5.20 -10.69 0.51
CA GLU A 20 6.31 -11.25 -0.25
C GLU A 20 5.97 -11.36 -1.74
N HIS A 21 7.00 -11.47 -2.58
CA HIS A 21 6.83 -11.38 -4.03
C HIS A 21 5.87 -12.44 -4.61
N ASP A 22 5.93 -13.67 -4.09
CA ASP A 22 5.04 -14.77 -4.45
C ASP A 22 3.57 -14.45 -4.14
N GLN A 23 3.30 -13.90 -2.95
CA GLN A 23 1.97 -13.47 -2.54
C GLN A 23 1.48 -12.30 -3.41
N LEU A 24 2.37 -11.35 -3.72
CA LEU A 24 2.06 -10.22 -4.57
C LEU A 24 1.65 -10.66 -5.97
N ILE A 25 2.39 -11.60 -6.58
CA ILE A 25 2.07 -12.14 -7.90
C ILE A 25 0.63 -12.64 -7.95
N THR A 26 0.15 -13.30 -6.90
CA THR A 26 -1.20 -13.89 -6.81
C THR A 26 -2.27 -12.97 -6.20
N ALA A 27 -1.89 -11.77 -5.76
CA ALA A 27 -2.79 -10.87 -5.03
C ALA A 27 -4.04 -10.51 -5.85
N SER A 28 -5.17 -10.38 -5.14
CA SER A 28 -6.48 -10.13 -5.72
C SER A 28 -6.97 -8.72 -5.40
N GLN A 29 -8.08 -8.32 -6.02
CA GLN A 29 -8.79 -7.09 -5.65
C GLN A 29 -9.26 -7.13 -4.19
N GLU A 30 -9.61 -8.30 -3.67
CA GLU A 30 -9.98 -8.47 -2.25
C GLU A 30 -8.79 -8.13 -1.33
N THR A 31 -7.58 -8.60 -1.66
CA THR A 31 -6.35 -8.24 -0.94
C THR A 31 -6.12 -6.72 -0.94
N LEU A 32 -6.31 -6.05 -2.08
CA LEU A 32 -6.20 -4.60 -2.17
C LEU A 32 -7.19 -3.89 -1.24
N LEU A 33 -8.46 -4.29 -1.27
CA LEU A 33 -9.51 -3.67 -0.45
C LEU A 33 -9.24 -3.89 1.05
N PHE A 34 -8.78 -5.09 1.43
CA PHE A 34 -8.37 -5.38 2.79
C PHE A 34 -7.27 -4.44 3.28
N LEU A 35 -6.20 -4.26 2.49
CA LEU A 35 -5.07 -3.37 2.84
C LEU A 35 -5.50 -1.91 2.92
N ARG A 36 -6.32 -1.43 1.98
CA ARG A 36 -6.87 -0.06 1.99
C ARG A 36 -7.74 0.19 3.22
N CYS A 37 -8.60 -0.76 3.56
CA CYS A 37 -9.45 -0.70 4.77
C CYS A 37 -8.58 -0.62 6.03
N ARG A 38 -7.55 -1.47 6.09
CA ARG A 38 -6.64 -1.52 7.22
C ARG A 38 -5.78 -0.27 7.37
N ALA A 39 -5.22 0.25 6.27
CA ALA A 39 -4.51 1.52 6.26
C ALA A 39 -5.38 2.66 6.82
N ARG A 40 -6.67 2.67 6.44
CA ARG A 40 -7.64 3.64 6.97
C ARG A 40 -7.87 3.50 8.47
N GLN A 41 -8.01 2.27 8.99
CA GLN A 41 -8.13 2.02 10.42
C GLN A 41 -6.89 2.51 11.17
N VAL A 42 -5.69 2.13 10.70
CA VAL A 42 -4.42 2.55 11.29
C VAL A 42 -4.27 4.07 11.30
N ALA A 43 -4.70 4.77 10.24
CA ALA A 43 -4.68 6.23 10.21
C ALA A 43 -5.56 6.89 11.29
N TYR A 44 -6.64 6.24 11.73
CA TYR A 44 -7.47 6.72 12.84
C TYR A 44 -6.92 6.31 14.22
N GLU A 45 -6.27 5.16 14.31
CA GLU A 45 -5.80 4.58 15.57
C GLU A 45 -4.41 5.06 15.97
N ALA A 46 -3.47 5.15 15.02
CA ALA A 46 -2.07 5.52 15.27
C ALA A 46 -1.92 6.89 15.98
N PRO A 47 -2.69 7.95 15.64
CA PRO A 47 -2.63 9.22 16.37
C PRO A 47 -2.95 9.07 17.87
N ARG A 48 -3.81 8.11 18.23
CA ARG A 48 -4.29 7.86 19.60
C ARG A 48 -3.27 7.13 20.48
N LEU A 49 -2.19 6.60 19.89
CA LEU A 49 -1.11 5.97 20.63
C LEU A 49 -0.39 6.96 21.54
N LYS A 50 -0.28 6.60 22.83
CA LYS A 50 0.46 7.36 23.85
C LYS A 50 1.86 6.78 24.02
N GLY A 51 2.85 7.64 24.26
CA GLY A 51 4.24 7.23 24.49
C GLY A 51 4.99 6.76 23.23
N VAL A 52 4.40 6.95 22.05
CA VAL A 52 4.99 6.58 20.75
C VAL A 52 5.35 7.86 19.99
N SER A 53 6.52 7.88 19.34
CA SER A 53 6.98 9.03 18.55
C SER A 53 6.11 9.23 17.31
N GLN A 54 6.04 10.46 16.79
CA GLN A 54 5.28 10.74 15.56
C GLN A 54 5.79 9.92 14.37
N ARG A 55 7.12 9.78 14.25
CA ARG A 55 7.74 8.94 13.21
C ARG A 55 7.19 7.51 13.22
N VAL A 56 7.10 6.88 14.39
CA VAL A 56 6.59 5.50 14.47
C VAL A 56 5.10 5.44 14.12
N LYS A 57 4.32 6.47 14.46
CA LYS A 57 2.90 6.56 14.05
C LYS A 57 2.77 6.66 12.53
N ASP A 58 3.60 7.49 11.91
CA ASP A 58 3.64 7.65 10.46
C ASP A 58 4.07 6.35 9.78
N ASP A 59 5.13 5.70 10.28
CA ASP A 59 5.64 4.42 9.75
C ASP A 59 4.54 3.33 9.76
N LEU A 60 3.72 3.27 10.82
CA LEU A 60 2.57 2.34 10.88
C LEU A 60 1.53 2.60 9.78
N VAL A 61 1.22 3.88 9.52
CA VAL A 61 0.25 4.27 8.48
C VAL A 61 0.81 3.94 7.10
N PHE A 62 2.07 4.30 6.85
CA PHE A 62 2.72 4.10 5.56
C PHE A 62 2.94 2.62 5.24
N ALA A 63 3.27 1.78 6.23
CA ALA A 63 3.45 0.35 6.01
C ALA A 63 2.23 -0.30 5.32
N CYS A 64 1.01 0.05 5.72
CA CYS A 64 -0.20 -0.49 5.09
C CYS A 64 -0.47 0.11 3.70
N LEU A 65 -0.18 1.40 3.52
CA LEU A 65 -0.38 2.09 2.24
C LEU A 65 0.57 1.56 1.16
N ASP A 66 1.84 1.33 1.52
CA ASP A 66 2.85 0.83 0.59
C ASP A 66 2.48 -0.57 0.06
N GLN A 67 1.94 -1.45 0.92
CA GLN A 67 1.45 -2.75 0.48
C GLN A 67 0.24 -2.64 -0.44
N ALA A 68 -0.70 -1.73 -0.13
CA ALA A 68 -1.86 -1.49 -0.99
C ALA A 68 -1.44 -0.99 -2.37
N ASP A 69 -0.48 -0.06 -2.43
CA ASP A 69 0.02 0.51 -3.68
C ASP A 69 0.77 -0.54 -4.52
N ALA A 70 1.54 -1.43 -3.87
CA ALA A 70 2.18 -2.56 -4.54
C ALA A 70 1.15 -3.52 -5.18
N VAL A 71 0.11 -3.91 -4.42
CA VAL A 71 -0.96 -4.78 -4.95
C VAL A 71 -1.73 -4.08 -6.08
N GLU A 72 -2.07 -2.81 -5.92
CA GLU A 72 -2.75 -2.03 -6.97
C GLU A 72 -1.90 -1.94 -8.24
N HIS A 73 -0.58 -1.72 -8.11
CA HIS A 73 0.32 -1.76 -9.24
C HIS A 73 0.31 -3.13 -9.93
N GLN A 74 0.41 -4.21 -9.17
CA GLN A 74 0.41 -5.56 -9.72
C GLN A 74 -0.90 -5.90 -10.44
N LEU A 75 -2.04 -5.49 -9.88
CA LEU A 75 -3.35 -5.64 -10.54
C LEU A 75 -3.42 -4.86 -11.84
N ARG A 76 -2.96 -3.59 -11.86
CA ARG A 76 -2.90 -2.78 -13.07
C ARG A 76 -2.06 -3.44 -14.15
N VAL A 77 -0.85 -3.89 -13.81
CA VAL A 77 0.03 -4.61 -14.74
C VAL A 77 -0.64 -5.87 -15.28
N ARG A 78 -1.27 -6.68 -14.41
CA ARG A 78 -1.99 -7.89 -14.80
C ARG A 78 -3.17 -7.61 -15.75
N HIS A 79 -3.86 -6.48 -15.59
CA HIS A 79 -4.92 -6.03 -16.50
C HIS A 79 -4.39 -5.36 -17.77
N GLY A 80 -3.09 -5.42 -18.04
CA GLY A 80 -2.48 -4.88 -19.25
C GLY A 80 -2.07 -3.41 -19.18
N TYR A 81 -2.17 -2.77 -18.01
CA TYR A 81 -1.70 -1.39 -17.77
C TYR A 81 -0.26 -1.37 -17.26
N SER A 82 0.65 -1.91 -18.07
CA SER A 82 2.08 -1.75 -17.86
C SER A 82 2.57 -0.37 -18.31
N ARG A 83 3.76 0.05 -17.87
CA ARG A 83 4.38 1.30 -18.36
C ARG A 83 4.55 1.30 -19.88
N ASP A 84 4.97 0.18 -20.45
CA ASP A 84 5.21 0.04 -21.89
C ASP A 84 3.89 0.14 -22.68
N THR A 85 2.86 -0.59 -22.26
CA THR A 85 1.54 -0.56 -22.92
C THR A 85 0.88 0.81 -22.84
N LEU A 86 0.97 1.48 -21.69
CA LEU A 86 0.49 2.85 -21.53
C LEU A 86 1.26 3.86 -22.39
N ALA A 87 2.58 3.71 -22.49
CA ALA A 87 3.40 4.57 -23.34
C ALA A 87 3.04 4.39 -24.83
N ARG A 88 2.91 3.14 -25.30
CA ARG A 88 2.45 2.83 -26.66
C ARG A 88 1.08 3.42 -26.96
N GLN A 89 0.09 3.17 -26.10
CA GLN A 89 -1.25 3.74 -26.25
C GLN A 89 -1.22 5.26 -26.33
N ARG A 90 -0.44 5.94 -25.47
CA ARG A 90 -0.31 7.41 -25.51
C ARG A 90 0.28 7.89 -26.84
N CYS A 91 1.34 7.24 -27.32
CA CYS A 91 1.99 7.61 -28.58
C CYS A 91 1.09 7.33 -29.79
N GLU A 92 0.37 6.20 -29.80
CA GLU A 92 -0.60 5.84 -30.84
C GLU A 92 -1.80 6.80 -30.89
N LEU A 93 -2.30 7.24 -29.73
CA LEU A 93 -3.35 8.26 -29.62
C LEU A 93 -2.88 9.68 -30.03
N SER A 94 -1.57 9.90 -30.09
CA SER A 94 -0.98 11.22 -30.42
C SER A 94 -0.57 11.32 -31.89
N LEU A 95 -0.75 10.25 -32.68
CA LEU A 95 -0.63 10.31 -34.14
C LEU A 95 -1.94 10.89 -34.70
N PRO A 96 -1.91 12.02 -35.44
CA PRO A 96 -3.09 12.42 -36.21
C PRO A 96 -3.43 11.28 -37.17
N ALA A 97 -4.71 10.95 -37.27
CA ALA A 97 -5.19 9.99 -38.27
C ALA A 97 -4.61 10.40 -39.64
N PRO A 98 -3.96 9.49 -40.40
CA PRO A 98 -3.50 9.82 -41.74
C PRO A 98 -4.75 9.91 -42.63
N GLY A 99 -5.29 11.12 -42.75
CA GLY A 99 -6.38 11.47 -43.67
C GLY A 99 -7.69 11.82 -42.97
N GLY A 100 -7.96 13.13 -42.90
CA GLY A 100 -9.26 13.74 -42.63
C GLY A 100 -9.27 15.14 -43.21
#